data_AF-A0A9D5W0B1-F1
#
_entry.id   AF-A0A9D5W0B1-F1
#
_cell.length_a   1.000
_cell.length_b   1.000
_cell.length_c   1.000
_cell.angle_alpha   90.00
_cell.angle_beta   90.00
_cell.angle_gamma   90.00
#
_symmetry.space_group_name_H-M   'P 1'
#
loop_
_entity.id
_entity.type
_entity.pdbx_description
1 polymer ?
#
loop_
_entity_poly.entity_id
_entity_poly.type
_entity_poly.pdbx_seq_one_letter_code
_entity_poly.pdbx_strand_id
1 'polypeptide(L)'
;MNINLKKSISVLFIFLVIMFISSFAYAAIGLIDKMEGEVSFRDKDNIPYKSAAKGAKLDVNNWIKTGATGWAVLLFNDGTKMTLANNTEFKVASYQVKKTKKEAQFDLFNGKLRAMVTKMPGGKVDYKVKSPTAVAGIRGTEFMMMTEGKANVLFGEEGKVAVSGEKTPTKALTPDTMVQNTRSDTPTNAVKVEPNSPLLQAKKDFEAITSDTPPADWEKSKNLPNIVARWNLNYGHYLADAGKYDEAMSVFQIALDLTNIPEIRADARLERATVYSRFLNNTEAALSEYLIVIEQYPSLPERESALYYVGMLLSDLGQNDRS
;
A
#
# COMPACT_ATOMS: atom_id res chain seq x y z
N MET A 1 68.21 8.34 16.03
CA MET A 1 67.08 7.57 15.47
C MET A 1 67.47 7.06 14.08
N ASN A 2 67.54 5.74 13.90
CA ASN A 2 68.05 5.09 12.68
C ASN A 2 67.33 5.59 11.41
N ILE A 3 68.08 5.87 10.34
CA ILE A 3 67.53 6.37 9.06
C ILE A 3 66.46 5.40 8.49
N ASN A 4 66.66 4.09 8.70
CA ASN A 4 65.69 3.06 8.32
C ASN A 4 64.41 3.10 9.16
N LEU A 5 64.49 3.50 10.44
CA LEU A 5 63.33 3.62 11.33
C LEU A 5 62.47 4.83 10.94
N LYS A 6 63.10 5.97 10.58
CA LYS A 6 62.39 7.14 10.04
C LYS A 6 61.68 6.84 8.72
N LYS A 7 62.34 6.14 7.78
CA LYS A 7 61.70 5.72 6.52
C LYS A 7 60.53 4.77 6.74
N SER A 8 60.65 3.82 7.66
CA SER A 8 59.58 2.87 7.98
C SER A 8 58.36 3.56 8.63
N ILE A 9 58.59 4.51 9.54
CA ILE A 9 57.52 5.33 10.14
C ILE A 9 56.84 6.23 9.09
N SER A 10 57.59 6.85 8.17
CA SER A 10 57.00 7.68 7.11
C SER A 10 56.16 6.86 6.12
N VAL A 11 56.59 5.64 5.77
CA VAL A 11 55.81 4.75 4.89
C VAL A 11 54.52 4.28 5.59
N LEU A 12 54.59 3.94 6.88
CA LEU A 12 53.43 3.54 7.67
C LEU A 12 52.42 4.70 7.82
N PHE A 13 52.90 5.94 7.99
CA PHE A 13 52.06 7.13 8.07
C PHE A 13 51.35 7.44 6.74
N ILE A 14 52.05 7.29 5.60
CA ILE A 14 51.46 7.44 4.26
C ILE A 14 50.39 6.35 4.02
N PHE A 15 50.64 5.11 4.44
CA PHE A 15 49.66 4.01 4.32
C PHE A 15 48.41 4.25 5.18
N LEU A 16 48.58 4.80 6.39
CA LEU A 16 47.48 5.15 7.30
C LEU A 16 46.62 6.31 6.75
N VAL A 17 47.26 7.30 6.11
CA VAL A 17 46.58 8.42 5.44
C VAL A 17 45.80 7.95 4.21
N ILE A 18 46.34 7.00 3.42
CA ILE A 18 45.65 6.42 2.25
C ILE A 18 44.43 5.56 2.67
N MET A 19 44.50 4.84 3.80
CA MET A 19 43.34 4.12 4.34
C MET A 19 42.22 5.06 4.82
N PHE A 20 42.53 6.29 5.24
CA PHE A 20 41.55 7.28 5.68
C PHE A 20 40.82 8.00 4.51
N ILE A 21 41.36 7.95 3.28
CA ILE A 21 40.77 8.64 2.11
C ILE A 21 39.73 7.76 1.39
N SER A 22 39.58 6.49 1.79
CA SER A 22 38.61 5.57 1.17
C SER A 22 37.20 5.71 1.73
N SER A 23 36.70 6.95 1.90
CA SER A 23 35.26 7.16 2.00
C SER A 23 34.69 7.04 0.58
N PHE A 24 34.21 5.84 0.22
CA PHE A 24 33.32 5.70 -0.93
C PHE A 24 32.07 6.51 -0.66
N ALA A 25 32.07 7.78 -1.10
CA ALA A 25 30.87 8.57 -1.20
C ALA A 25 30.03 7.92 -2.31
N TYR A 26 29.07 7.09 -1.92
CA TYR A 26 28.05 6.65 -2.84
C TYR A 26 27.35 7.91 -3.38
N ALA A 27 27.29 8.02 -4.71
CA ALA A 27 26.54 9.11 -5.33
C ALA A 27 25.07 8.95 -4.94
N ALA A 28 24.46 10.03 -4.47
CA ALA A 28 23.03 10.09 -4.17
C ALA A 28 22.22 9.55 -5.34
N ILE A 29 21.19 8.77 -5.05
CA ILE A 29 20.34 8.11 -6.05
C ILE A 29 19.16 8.98 -6.52
N GLY A 30 18.92 10.10 -5.82
CA GLY A 30 17.86 11.05 -6.10
C GLY A 30 17.81 12.16 -5.06
N LEU A 31 16.69 12.86 -5.02
CA LEU A 31 16.43 13.95 -4.07
C LEU A 31 14.94 14.11 -3.76
N ILE A 32 14.64 14.81 -2.66
CA ILE A 32 13.30 15.35 -2.38
C ILE A 32 13.12 16.62 -3.22
N ASP A 33 12.43 16.52 -4.35
CA ASP A 33 12.28 17.59 -5.33
C ASP A 33 11.35 18.69 -4.83
N LYS A 34 10.22 18.26 -4.25
CA LYS A 34 9.22 19.13 -3.65
C LYS A 34 8.72 18.52 -2.35
N MET A 35 8.33 19.36 -1.41
CA MET A 35 7.68 18.93 -0.19
C MET A 35 6.87 20.08 0.39
N GLU A 36 5.81 19.73 1.10
CA GLU A 36 4.98 20.66 1.87
C GLU A 36 4.47 19.98 3.15
N GLY A 37 4.23 20.77 4.18
CA GLY A 37 3.77 20.30 5.49
C GLY A 37 4.79 19.42 6.21
N GLU A 38 4.28 18.49 7.02
CA GLU A 38 5.10 17.60 7.85
C GLU A 38 5.78 16.52 7.02
N VAL A 39 7.04 16.72 6.66
CA VAL A 39 7.88 15.68 6.05
C VAL A 39 9.10 15.42 6.92
N SER A 40 9.30 14.14 7.22
CA SER A 40 10.40 13.63 8.02
C SER A 40 11.22 12.64 7.20
N PHE A 41 12.48 12.49 7.57
CA PHE A 41 13.47 11.67 6.90
C PHE A 41 14.34 10.94 7.93
N ARG A 42 14.77 9.70 7.64
CA ARG A 42 15.83 9.03 8.40
C ARG A 42 16.79 8.32 7.48
N ASP A 43 18.06 8.28 7.86
CA ASP A 43 19.14 7.77 7.02
C ASP A 43 19.09 6.25 6.83
N LYS A 44 18.74 5.50 7.89
CA LYS A 44 18.61 4.04 7.89
C LYS A 44 17.73 3.55 9.04
N ASP A 45 17.49 2.24 9.07
CA ASP A 45 16.75 1.57 10.14
C ASP A 45 17.33 1.89 11.53
N ASN A 46 16.45 1.97 12.53
CA ASN A 46 16.80 2.24 13.94
C ASN A 46 17.45 3.62 14.20
N ILE A 47 17.44 4.53 13.23
CA ILE A 47 17.78 5.94 13.44
C ILE A 47 16.47 6.75 13.57
N PRO A 48 16.38 7.67 14.56
CA PRO A 48 15.22 8.54 14.69
C PRO A 48 14.97 9.38 13.44
N TYR A 49 13.69 9.67 13.16
CA TYR A 49 13.31 10.61 12.12
C TYR A 49 13.76 12.03 12.49
N LYS A 50 14.27 12.76 11.50
CA LYS A 50 14.54 14.20 11.53
C LYS A 50 13.64 14.90 10.51
N SER A 51 13.46 16.21 10.64
CA SER A 51 12.73 16.98 9.61
C SER A 51 13.47 16.89 8.28
N ALA A 52 12.72 16.68 7.20
CA ALA A 52 13.25 16.66 5.85
C ALA A 52 13.42 18.10 5.31
N ALA A 53 14.27 18.26 4.30
CA ALA A 53 14.44 19.53 3.59
C ALA A 53 14.30 19.31 2.08
N LYS A 54 13.75 20.30 1.38
CA LYS A 54 13.74 20.32 -0.08
C LYS A 54 15.19 20.25 -0.59
N GLY A 55 15.43 19.41 -1.59
CA GLY A 55 16.76 19.13 -2.13
C GLY A 55 17.59 18.15 -1.30
N ALA A 56 17.06 17.61 -0.19
CA ALA A 56 17.74 16.55 0.55
C ALA A 56 18.00 15.37 -0.38
N LYS A 57 19.25 14.90 -0.38
CA LYS A 57 19.69 13.76 -1.18
C LYS A 57 19.07 12.48 -0.64
N LEU A 58 18.68 11.61 -1.56
CA LEU A 58 18.20 10.27 -1.26
C LEU A 58 19.32 9.26 -1.54
N ASP A 59 19.46 8.32 -0.62
CA ASP A 59 20.35 7.17 -0.66
C ASP A 59 19.56 5.88 -0.39
N VAL A 60 20.15 4.73 -0.73
CA VAL A 60 19.60 3.43 -0.36
C VAL A 60 19.54 3.30 1.17
N ASN A 61 18.47 2.68 1.66
CA ASN A 61 18.04 2.56 3.06
C ASN A 61 17.45 3.82 3.69
N ASN A 62 17.39 4.94 2.98
CA ASN A 62 16.69 6.11 3.49
C ASN A 62 15.19 5.86 3.58
N TRP A 63 14.59 6.53 4.56
CA TRP A 63 13.15 6.56 4.74
C TRP A 63 12.63 7.98 4.69
N ILE A 64 11.42 8.10 4.17
CA ILE A 64 10.65 9.33 4.12
C ILE A 64 9.32 9.04 4.80
N LYS A 65 8.88 9.96 5.66
CA LYS A 65 7.59 9.90 6.33
C LYS A 65 6.86 11.21 6.16
N THR A 66 5.61 11.18 5.70
CA THR A 66 4.71 12.32 5.66
C THR A 66 3.70 12.22 6.81
N GLY A 67 3.51 13.33 7.53
CA GLY A 67 2.50 13.46 8.58
C GLY A 67 1.11 13.75 8.01
N ALA A 68 0.20 14.24 8.85
CA ALA A 68 -1.21 14.46 8.45
C ALA A 68 -1.36 15.58 7.40
N THR A 69 -0.43 16.53 7.39
CA THR A 69 -0.34 17.65 6.43
C THR A 69 0.74 17.44 5.37
N GLY A 70 1.49 16.34 5.45
CA GLY A 70 2.71 16.15 4.69
C GLY A 70 2.48 15.68 3.26
N TRP A 71 3.27 16.21 2.33
CA TRP A 71 3.31 15.80 0.94
C TRP A 71 4.74 15.92 0.42
N ALA A 72 5.19 14.98 -0.42
CA ALA A 72 6.53 15.03 -0.99
C ALA A 72 6.59 14.41 -2.39
N VAL A 73 7.41 15.02 -3.27
CA VAL A 73 7.80 14.45 -4.57
C VAL A 73 9.26 14.07 -4.49
N LEU A 74 9.55 12.80 -4.73
CA LEU A 74 10.88 12.24 -4.84
C LEU A 74 11.24 12.13 -6.32
N LEU A 75 12.41 12.67 -6.70
CA LEU A 75 12.96 12.58 -8.04
C LEU A 75 14.23 11.74 -8.00
N PHE A 76 14.21 10.60 -8.69
CA PHE A 76 15.36 9.72 -8.82
C PHE A 76 16.19 10.08 -10.04
N ASN A 77 17.49 9.75 -10.01
CA ASN A 77 18.44 10.13 -11.06
C ASN A 77 18.12 9.55 -12.45
N ASP A 78 17.27 8.52 -12.51
CA ASP A 78 16.86 7.90 -13.77
C ASP A 78 15.60 8.53 -14.39
N GLY A 79 15.11 9.63 -13.80
CA GLY A 79 13.90 10.35 -14.17
C GLY A 79 12.63 9.86 -13.48
N THR A 80 12.68 8.75 -12.73
CA THR A 80 11.51 8.22 -12.02
C THR A 80 11.05 9.22 -10.97
N LYS A 81 9.73 9.44 -10.91
CA LYS A 81 9.10 10.29 -9.89
C LYS A 81 8.19 9.47 -8.98
N MET A 82 8.23 9.76 -7.69
CA MET A 82 7.34 9.18 -6.70
C MET A 82 6.73 10.27 -5.83
N THR A 83 5.41 10.39 -5.84
CA THR A 83 4.68 11.35 -5.01
C THR A 83 4.08 10.63 -3.82
N LEU A 84 4.42 11.09 -2.62
CA LEU A 84 3.88 10.61 -1.34
C LEU A 84 2.84 11.60 -0.83
N ALA A 85 1.61 11.14 -0.63
CA ALA A 85 0.56 11.91 0.05
C ALA A 85 0.71 11.80 1.57
N ASN A 86 -0.18 12.44 2.34
CA ASN A 86 -0.15 12.42 3.80
C ASN A 86 -0.22 11.01 4.41
N ASN A 87 0.26 10.89 5.65
CA ASN A 87 0.29 9.65 6.44
C ASN A 87 1.00 8.49 5.73
N THR A 88 2.09 8.79 5.02
CA THR A 88 2.87 7.82 4.25
C THR A 88 4.19 7.52 4.91
N GLU A 89 4.55 6.24 5.02
CA GLU A 89 5.88 5.80 5.45
C GLU A 89 6.50 4.95 4.34
N PHE A 90 7.59 5.45 3.78
CA PHE A 90 8.23 4.95 2.57
C PHE A 90 9.73 4.73 2.80
N LYS A 91 10.28 3.65 2.23
CA LYS A 91 11.71 3.34 2.28
C LYS A 91 12.25 3.05 0.88
N VAL A 92 13.45 3.54 0.58
CA VAL A 92 14.21 3.06 -0.57
C VAL A 92 15.03 1.84 -0.15
N ALA A 93 14.53 0.64 -0.38
CA ALA A 93 15.19 -0.59 0.06
C ALA A 93 16.39 -0.98 -0.85
N SER A 94 16.26 -0.79 -2.15
CA SER A 94 17.38 -0.93 -3.10
C SER A 94 17.18 -0.05 -4.32
N TYR A 95 18.28 0.39 -4.93
CA TYR A 95 18.25 1.17 -6.15
C TYR A 95 19.55 0.96 -6.93
N GLN A 96 19.44 0.44 -8.15
CA GLN A 96 20.56 0.20 -9.04
C GLN A 96 20.15 0.48 -10.49
N VAL A 97 20.80 1.48 -11.09
CA VAL A 97 20.59 1.84 -12.49
C VAL A 97 21.89 1.65 -13.24
N LYS A 98 21.86 0.75 -14.23
CA LYS A 98 22.95 0.41 -15.14
C LYS A 98 22.50 0.71 -16.58
N LYS A 99 23.46 0.75 -17.53
CA LYS A 99 23.18 1.07 -18.94
C LYS A 99 22.08 0.20 -19.59
N THR A 100 21.95 -1.05 -19.18
CA THR A 100 21.02 -2.04 -19.78
C THR A 100 19.90 -2.47 -18.83
N LYS A 101 19.93 -2.03 -17.57
CA LYS A 101 19.03 -2.55 -16.54
C LYS A 101 18.78 -1.53 -15.43
N LYS A 102 17.52 -1.31 -15.08
CA LYS A 102 17.08 -0.59 -13.88
C LYS A 102 16.46 -1.58 -12.91
N GLU A 103 16.93 -1.61 -11.67
CA GLU A 103 16.37 -2.41 -10.60
C GLU A 103 16.21 -1.54 -9.36
N ALA A 104 15.04 -1.58 -8.74
CA ALA A 104 14.80 -0.89 -7.49
C ALA A 104 13.72 -1.59 -6.68
N GLN A 105 13.84 -1.52 -5.37
CA GLN A 105 12.77 -1.90 -4.46
C GLN A 105 12.48 -0.73 -3.53
N PHE A 106 11.21 -0.39 -3.44
CA PHE A 106 10.67 0.61 -2.55
C PHE A 106 9.67 -0.07 -1.63
N ASP A 107 9.74 0.21 -0.34
CA ASP A 107 8.78 -0.33 0.61
C ASP A 107 7.80 0.79 1.01
N LEU A 108 6.50 0.54 0.85
CA LEU A 108 5.38 1.39 1.27
C LEU A 108 4.69 0.72 2.45
N PHE A 109 4.99 1.16 3.67
CA PHE A 109 4.48 0.52 4.88
C PHE A 109 3.03 0.90 5.18
N ASN A 110 2.70 2.16 4.93
CA ASN A 110 1.37 2.73 5.04
C ASN A 110 1.30 3.99 4.16
N GLY A 111 0.11 4.39 3.76
CA GLY A 111 -0.17 5.66 3.10
C GLY A 111 -0.37 5.50 1.59
N LYS A 112 -0.04 6.56 0.84
CA LYS A 112 -0.50 6.76 -0.54
C LYS A 112 0.65 7.21 -1.42
N LEU A 113 0.89 6.46 -2.49
CA LEU A 113 1.97 6.67 -3.44
C LEU A 113 1.42 6.75 -4.87
N ARG A 114 1.93 7.70 -5.64
CA ARG A 114 1.90 7.65 -7.12
C ARG A 114 3.31 7.44 -7.63
N ALA A 115 3.51 6.43 -8.47
CA ALA A 115 4.81 6.09 -9.03
C ALA A 115 4.76 6.22 -10.55
N MET A 116 5.58 7.13 -11.08
CA MET A 116 5.78 7.34 -12.52
C MET A 116 7.18 6.86 -12.89
N VAL A 117 7.28 5.60 -13.31
CA VAL A 117 8.56 4.93 -13.56
C VAL A 117 9.02 5.14 -14.99
N THR A 118 10.19 5.74 -15.16
CA THR A 118 10.76 6.02 -16.49
C THR A 118 11.17 4.73 -17.20
N LYS A 119 10.53 4.47 -18.35
CA LYS A 119 10.85 3.37 -19.27
C LYS A 119 12.33 3.41 -19.70
N MET A 120 12.88 2.25 -20.02
CA MET A 120 14.24 2.11 -20.57
C MET A 120 14.17 1.44 -21.95
N PRO A 121 14.21 2.22 -23.05
CA PRO A 121 14.26 1.67 -24.40
C PRO A 121 15.46 0.73 -24.56
N GLY A 122 15.23 -0.48 -25.09
CA GLY A 122 16.28 -1.48 -25.32
C GLY A 122 16.88 -2.09 -24.04
N GLY A 123 16.36 -1.78 -22.86
CA GLY A 123 16.81 -2.33 -21.57
C GLY A 123 15.68 -2.95 -20.76
N LYS A 124 16.03 -3.46 -19.57
CA LYS A 124 15.06 -4.08 -18.64
C LYS A 124 14.80 -3.16 -17.44
N VAL A 125 13.52 -2.97 -17.10
CA VAL A 125 13.09 -2.34 -15.85
C VAL A 125 12.49 -3.41 -14.93
N ASP A 126 13.00 -3.49 -13.70
CA ASP A 126 12.55 -4.41 -12.64
C ASP A 126 12.41 -3.62 -11.33
N TYR A 127 11.43 -2.71 -11.32
CA TYR A 127 11.09 -1.92 -10.13
C TYR A 127 10.01 -2.64 -9.33
N LYS A 128 10.06 -2.52 -8.01
CA LYS A 128 9.07 -3.12 -7.11
C LYS A 128 8.65 -2.10 -6.07
N VAL A 129 7.35 -1.95 -5.87
CA VAL A 129 6.80 -1.34 -4.66
C VAL A 129 6.23 -2.47 -3.80
N LYS A 130 6.74 -2.62 -2.58
CA LYS A 130 6.35 -3.66 -1.64
C LYS A 130 5.63 -3.03 -0.45
N SER A 131 4.47 -3.55 -0.10
CA SER A 131 3.84 -3.29 1.19
C SER A 131 3.99 -4.51 2.10
N PRO A 132 3.51 -4.46 3.36
CA PRO A 132 3.50 -5.64 4.23
C PRO A 132 2.76 -6.83 3.63
N THR A 133 1.78 -6.59 2.73
CA THR A 133 0.88 -7.62 2.20
C THR A 133 0.87 -7.72 0.68
N ALA A 134 1.60 -6.88 -0.06
CA ALA A 134 1.62 -6.92 -1.53
C ALA A 134 2.98 -6.59 -2.14
N VAL A 135 3.19 -7.04 -3.38
CA VAL A 135 4.29 -6.64 -4.25
C VAL A 135 3.72 -6.20 -5.60
N ALA A 136 4.00 -4.96 -5.98
CA ALA A 136 3.72 -4.40 -7.30
C ALA A 136 5.02 -4.34 -8.12
N GLY A 137 5.16 -5.24 -9.10
CA GLY A 137 6.28 -5.32 -10.04
C GLY A 137 6.03 -4.48 -11.29
N ILE A 138 6.97 -3.58 -11.60
CA ILE A 138 6.82 -2.49 -12.55
C ILE A 138 7.87 -2.62 -13.65
N ARG A 139 7.43 -2.58 -14.91
CA ARG A 139 8.30 -2.68 -16.11
C ARG A 139 8.40 -1.39 -16.92
N GLY A 140 7.83 -0.29 -16.44
CA GLY A 140 7.88 1.04 -17.08
C GLY A 140 6.50 1.63 -17.30
N THR A 141 5.91 2.14 -16.22
CA THR A 141 4.48 2.45 -16.12
C THR A 141 4.22 3.52 -15.08
N GLU A 142 3.01 4.06 -15.13
CA GLU A 142 2.45 4.91 -14.08
C GLU A 142 1.31 4.17 -13.37
N PHE A 143 1.32 4.21 -12.04
CA PHE A 143 0.25 3.66 -11.21
C PHE A 143 0.20 4.37 -9.85
N MET A 144 -0.92 4.20 -9.16
CA MET A 144 -1.11 4.66 -7.79
C MET A 144 -1.35 3.46 -6.86
N MET A 145 -0.85 3.53 -5.64
CA MET A 145 -0.98 2.49 -4.62
C MET A 145 -1.24 3.10 -3.26
N MET A 146 -2.36 2.71 -2.65
CA MET A 146 -2.70 3.01 -1.27
C MET A 146 -2.53 1.75 -0.44
N THR A 147 -1.85 1.87 0.69
CA THR A 147 -1.74 0.83 1.73
C THR A 147 -2.34 1.39 3.01
N GLU A 148 -3.40 0.74 3.50
CA GLU A 148 -4.10 1.14 4.72
C GLU A 148 -4.40 -0.13 5.52
N GLY A 149 -3.96 -0.18 6.77
CA GLY A 149 -4.06 -1.39 7.59
C GLY A 149 -3.37 -2.59 6.94
N LYS A 150 -4.16 -3.61 6.56
CA LYS A 150 -3.65 -4.81 5.85
C LYS A 150 -3.96 -4.81 4.36
N ALA A 151 -4.76 -3.85 3.90
CA ALA A 151 -5.27 -3.79 2.54
C ALA A 151 -4.38 -2.90 1.65
N ASN A 152 -4.35 -3.24 0.37
CA ASN A 152 -3.78 -2.42 -0.68
C ASN A 152 -4.78 -2.21 -1.80
N VAL A 153 -4.82 -0.99 -2.33
CA VAL A 153 -5.63 -0.60 -3.48
C VAL A 153 -4.71 0.02 -4.51
N LEU A 154 -4.72 -0.53 -5.72
CA LEU A 154 -3.88 -0.09 -6.82
C LEU A 154 -4.73 0.32 -8.02
N PHE A 155 -4.42 1.48 -8.60
CA PHE A 155 -5.00 1.98 -9.84
C PHE A 155 -3.91 2.08 -10.92
N GLY A 156 -4.19 1.55 -12.11
CA GLY A 156 -3.28 1.64 -13.25
C GLY A 156 -3.56 2.89 -14.09
N GLU A 157 -2.50 3.63 -14.45
CA GLU A 157 -2.59 4.82 -15.31
C GLU A 157 -2.01 4.54 -16.71
N GLU A 158 -0.81 3.96 -16.78
CA GLU A 158 -0.15 3.66 -18.07
C GLU A 158 0.52 2.29 -18.03
N GLY A 159 0.40 1.51 -19.11
CA GLY A 159 1.08 0.23 -19.27
C GLY A 159 0.62 -0.85 -18.27
N LYS A 160 1.50 -1.79 -17.90
CA LYS A 160 1.14 -2.96 -17.10
C LYS A 160 1.99 -3.13 -15.84
N VAL A 161 1.33 -3.28 -14.69
CA VAL A 161 1.94 -3.63 -13.39
C VAL A 161 1.52 -5.05 -13.01
N ALA A 162 2.45 -5.80 -12.45
CA ALA A 162 2.23 -7.15 -11.93
C ALA A 162 2.01 -7.08 -10.42
N VAL A 163 0.83 -7.45 -9.92
CA VAL A 163 0.50 -7.40 -8.49
C VAL A 163 0.44 -8.81 -7.92
N SER A 164 1.07 -9.07 -6.76
CA SER A 164 0.99 -10.35 -6.05
C SER A 164 0.98 -10.16 -4.52
N GLY A 165 0.48 -11.14 -3.79
CA GLY A 165 0.79 -11.33 -2.37
C GLY A 165 2.16 -12.00 -2.17
N GLU A 166 2.49 -12.42 -0.94
CA GLU A 166 3.82 -12.92 -0.57
C GLU A 166 4.23 -14.20 -1.34
N LYS A 167 3.27 -15.05 -1.69
CA LYS A 167 3.49 -16.32 -2.42
C LYS A 167 2.30 -16.71 -3.31
N THR A 168 1.65 -15.72 -3.92
CA THR A 168 0.41 -15.95 -4.67
C THR A 168 0.62 -15.72 -6.17
N PRO A 169 -0.27 -16.23 -7.03
CA PRO A 169 -0.30 -15.86 -8.43
C PRO A 169 -0.36 -14.35 -8.62
N THR A 170 0.24 -13.87 -9.71
CA THR A 170 0.21 -12.46 -10.09
C THR A 170 -1.07 -12.11 -10.85
N LYS A 171 -1.64 -10.94 -10.56
CA LYS A 171 -2.69 -10.29 -11.35
C LYS A 171 -2.13 -9.08 -12.09
N ALA A 172 -2.64 -8.86 -13.29
CA ALA A 172 -2.27 -7.71 -14.09
C ALA A 172 -3.09 -6.49 -13.69
N LEU A 173 -2.43 -5.38 -13.42
CA LEU A 173 -3.02 -4.05 -13.35
C LEU A 173 -2.70 -3.32 -14.67
N THR A 174 -3.72 -2.81 -15.33
CA THR A 174 -3.64 -2.11 -16.63
C THR A 174 -4.30 -0.72 -16.51
N PRO A 175 -4.20 0.16 -17.52
CA PRO A 175 -4.82 1.49 -17.46
C PRO A 175 -6.32 1.39 -17.19
N ASP A 176 -6.83 2.32 -16.39
CA ASP A 176 -8.24 2.41 -16.01
C ASP A 176 -8.80 1.15 -15.35
N THR A 177 -7.94 0.41 -14.64
CA THR A 177 -8.35 -0.71 -13.80
C THR A 177 -7.89 -0.54 -12.36
N MET A 178 -8.61 -1.19 -11.45
CA MET A 178 -8.26 -1.35 -10.06
C MET A 178 -7.93 -2.82 -9.76
N VAL A 179 -6.87 -3.04 -8.99
CA VAL A 179 -6.56 -4.34 -8.35
C VAL A 179 -6.38 -4.08 -6.86
N GLN A 180 -6.89 -4.99 -6.04
CA GLN A 180 -6.77 -4.90 -4.59
C GLN A 180 -6.23 -6.20 -4.01
N ASN A 181 -5.68 -6.15 -2.81
CA ASN A 181 -5.45 -7.35 -2.00
C ASN A 181 -5.43 -6.99 -0.51
N THR A 182 -5.44 -8.00 0.33
CA THR A 182 -5.20 -7.85 1.77
C THR A 182 -4.50 -9.08 2.32
N ARG A 183 -3.87 -8.98 3.50
CA ARG A 183 -3.35 -10.13 4.28
C ARG A 183 -2.42 -11.11 3.52
N SER A 184 -1.72 -10.62 2.51
CA SER A 184 -0.86 -11.42 1.61
C SER A 184 -1.62 -12.42 0.73
N ASP A 185 -2.94 -12.30 0.66
CA ASP A 185 -3.81 -13.10 -0.19
C ASP A 185 -3.62 -12.77 -1.67
N THR A 186 -4.16 -13.66 -2.52
CA THR A 186 -4.12 -13.47 -3.97
C THR A 186 -4.88 -12.19 -4.33
N PRO A 187 -4.29 -11.29 -5.14
CA PRO A 187 -4.99 -10.08 -5.54
C PRO A 187 -6.29 -10.37 -6.31
N THR A 188 -7.22 -9.44 -6.23
CA THR A 188 -8.48 -9.50 -6.95
C THR A 188 -8.25 -9.53 -8.46
N ASN A 189 -9.24 -10.01 -9.21
CA ASN A 189 -9.27 -9.73 -10.64
C ASN A 189 -9.27 -8.21 -10.88
N ALA A 190 -8.70 -7.78 -12.00
CA ALA A 190 -8.72 -6.37 -12.38
C ALA A 190 -10.16 -5.93 -12.67
N VAL A 191 -10.59 -4.87 -12.01
CA VAL A 191 -11.92 -4.28 -12.19
C VAL A 191 -11.77 -2.99 -12.98
N LYS A 192 -12.53 -2.84 -14.06
CA LYS A 192 -12.50 -1.61 -14.86
C LYS A 192 -13.14 -0.44 -14.10
N VAL A 193 -12.49 0.71 -14.18
CA VAL A 193 -12.99 1.97 -13.63
C VAL A 193 -13.97 2.57 -14.62
N GLU A 194 -15.26 2.30 -14.42
CA GLU A 194 -16.30 2.78 -15.34
C GLU A 194 -16.60 4.28 -15.14
N PRO A 195 -17.01 4.99 -16.21
CA PRO A 195 -17.50 6.36 -16.11
C PRO A 195 -18.64 6.51 -15.10
N ASN A 196 -18.69 7.64 -14.41
CA ASN A 196 -19.73 7.97 -13.42
C ASN A 196 -19.85 6.97 -12.25
N SER A 197 -18.80 6.20 -11.96
CA SER A 197 -18.76 5.28 -10.83
C SER A 197 -18.12 5.93 -9.59
N PRO A 198 -18.46 5.46 -8.37
CA PRO A 198 -17.73 5.82 -7.15
C PRO A 198 -16.24 5.50 -7.25
N LEU A 199 -15.88 4.48 -8.04
CA LEU A 199 -14.51 4.07 -8.27
C LEU A 199 -13.73 5.10 -9.09
N LEU A 200 -14.37 5.74 -10.08
CA LEU A 200 -13.78 6.86 -10.81
C LEU A 200 -13.55 8.07 -9.89
N GLN A 201 -14.48 8.34 -8.97
CA GLN A 201 -14.31 9.40 -7.97
C GLN A 201 -13.09 9.10 -7.08
N ALA A 202 -12.97 7.86 -6.58
CA ALA A 202 -11.80 7.42 -5.83
C ALA A 202 -10.49 7.60 -6.60
N LYS A 203 -10.45 7.19 -7.88
CA LYS A 203 -9.29 7.37 -8.76
C LYS A 203 -8.91 8.86 -8.88
N LYS A 204 -9.86 9.74 -9.18
CA LYS A 204 -9.64 11.19 -9.30
C LYS A 204 -9.18 11.84 -7.99
N ASP A 205 -9.74 11.42 -6.86
CA ASP A 205 -9.33 11.92 -5.55
C ASP A 205 -7.90 11.49 -5.24
N PHE A 206 -7.52 10.27 -5.61
CA PHE A 206 -6.15 9.78 -5.49
C PHE A 206 -5.19 10.57 -6.40
N GLU A 207 -5.56 10.79 -7.67
CA GLU A 207 -4.77 11.61 -8.60
C GLU A 207 -4.52 13.02 -8.05
N ALA A 208 -5.55 13.64 -7.45
CA ALA A 208 -5.46 14.99 -6.91
C ALA A 208 -4.48 15.09 -5.73
N ILE A 209 -4.56 14.17 -4.76
CA ILE A 209 -3.69 14.19 -3.57
C ILE A 209 -2.25 13.74 -3.86
N THR A 210 -2.02 13.10 -5.02
CA THR A 210 -0.70 12.66 -5.49
C THR A 210 -0.25 13.37 -6.77
N SER A 211 -0.85 14.52 -7.09
CA SER A 211 -0.43 15.34 -8.23
C SER A 211 0.96 15.93 -8.02
N ASP A 212 1.51 16.67 -8.99
CA ASP A 212 2.81 17.35 -8.86
C ASP A 212 2.74 18.66 -8.03
N THR A 213 1.56 18.92 -7.46
CA THR A 213 1.27 19.99 -6.50
C THR A 213 0.56 19.40 -5.27
N PRO A 214 0.85 19.91 -4.05
CA PRO A 214 0.15 19.45 -2.86
C PRO A 214 -1.35 19.84 -2.94
N PRO A 215 -2.25 19.00 -2.38
CA PRO A 215 -3.67 19.32 -2.36
C PRO A 215 -3.95 20.47 -1.37
N ALA A 216 -4.99 21.26 -1.64
CA ALA A 216 -5.39 22.38 -0.78
C ALA A 216 -5.90 21.93 0.60
N ASP A 217 -6.49 20.74 0.66
CA ASP A 217 -6.96 20.08 1.87
C ASP A 217 -6.73 18.57 1.76
N TRP A 218 -6.98 17.87 2.87
CA TRP A 218 -6.76 16.42 2.97
C TRP A 218 -8.06 15.61 3.05
N GLU A 219 -9.22 16.22 2.83
CA GLU A 219 -10.52 15.54 2.96
C GLU A 219 -10.65 14.40 1.94
N LYS A 220 -10.20 14.63 0.70
CA LYS A 220 -10.11 13.60 -0.34
C LYS A 220 -9.27 12.40 0.11
N SER A 221 -8.10 12.66 0.71
CA SER A 221 -7.21 11.60 1.20
C SER A 221 -7.82 10.81 2.37
N LYS A 222 -8.51 11.50 3.29
CA LYS A 222 -9.19 10.88 4.44
C LYS A 222 -10.37 10.02 4.00
N ASN A 223 -11.11 10.47 2.99
CA ASN A 223 -12.32 9.76 2.54
C ASN A 223 -12.03 8.62 1.56
N LEU A 224 -10.89 8.65 0.86
CA LEU A 224 -10.54 7.66 -0.16
C LEU A 224 -10.70 6.18 0.27
N PRO A 225 -10.17 5.72 1.43
CA PRO A 225 -10.38 4.34 1.88
C PRO A 225 -11.86 3.99 2.06
N ASN A 226 -12.68 4.95 2.48
CA ASN A 226 -14.10 4.73 2.74
C ASN A 226 -14.91 4.62 1.46
N ILE A 227 -14.57 5.41 0.42
CA ILE A 227 -15.19 5.29 -0.90
C ILE A 227 -14.94 3.88 -1.45
N VAL A 228 -13.69 3.41 -1.38
CA VAL A 228 -13.32 2.08 -1.88
C VAL A 228 -13.95 0.96 -1.03
N ALA A 229 -13.98 1.10 0.30
CA ALA A 229 -14.60 0.12 1.18
C ALA A 229 -16.11 -0.03 0.91
N ARG A 230 -16.85 1.09 0.76
CA ARG A 230 -18.27 1.05 0.38
C ARG A 230 -18.49 0.47 -1.02
N TRP A 231 -17.59 0.79 -1.96
CA TRP A 231 -17.64 0.19 -3.29
C TRP A 231 -17.44 -1.33 -3.22
N ASN A 232 -16.52 -1.81 -2.38
CA ASN A 232 -16.28 -3.25 -2.18
C ASN A 232 -17.48 -3.98 -1.57
N LEU A 233 -18.26 -3.33 -0.68
CA LEU A 233 -19.51 -3.90 -0.19
C LEU A 233 -20.48 -4.17 -1.35
N ASN A 234 -20.79 -3.13 -2.12
CA ASN A 234 -21.69 -3.24 -3.28
C ASN A 234 -21.18 -4.26 -4.31
N TYR A 235 -19.88 -4.27 -4.58
CA TYR A 235 -19.29 -5.21 -5.52
C TYR A 235 -19.29 -6.65 -4.98
N GLY A 236 -19.10 -6.82 -3.66
CA GLY A 236 -19.18 -8.11 -3.00
C GLY A 236 -20.57 -8.74 -3.10
N HIS A 237 -21.64 -7.96 -2.94
CA HIS A 237 -23.01 -8.42 -3.19
C HIS A 237 -23.18 -8.93 -4.63
N TYR A 238 -22.75 -8.13 -5.62
CA TYR A 238 -22.81 -8.54 -7.02
C TYR A 238 -22.05 -9.86 -7.27
N LEU A 239 -20.88 -10.02 -6.66
CA LEU A 239 -20.10 -11.25 -6.76
C LEU A 239 -20.81 -12.44 -6.10
N ALA A 240 -21.41 -12.25 -4.93
CA ALA A 240 -22.17 -13.28 -4.23
C ALA A 240 -23.39 -13.72 -5.06
N ASP A 241 -24.16 -12.78 -5.60
CA ASP A 241 -25.30 -13.06 -6.48
C ASP A 241 -24.89 -13.79 -7.76
N ALA A 242 -23.68 -13.52 -8.26
CA ALA A 242 -23.08 -14.23 -9.38
C ALA A 242 -22.47 -15.60 -9.01
N GLY A 243 -22.61 -16.06 -7.77
CA GLY A 243 -22.08 -17.33 -7.28
C GLY A 243 -20.55 -17.34 -7.03
N LYS A 244 -19.91 -16.17 -7.04
CA LYS A 244 -18.46 -16.00 -6.85
C LYS A 244 -18.12 -15.72 -5.39
N TYR A 245 -18.47 -16.67 -4.52
CA TYR A 245 -18.42 -16.47 -3.07
C TYR A 245 -17.00 -16.17 -2.55
N ASP A 246 -15.96 -16.83 -3.05
CA ASP A 246 -14.57 -16.55 -2.62
C ASP A 246 -14.13 -15.13 -2.99
N GLU A 247 -14.52 -14.64 -4.17
CA GLU A 247 -14.24 -13.26 -4.60
C GLU A 247 -15.02 -12.27 -3.72
N ALA A 248 -16.30 -12.55 -3.43
CA ALA A 248 -17.13 -11.74 -2.54
C ALA A 248 -16.51 -11.63 -1.13
N MET A 249 -16.14 -12.77 -0.55
CA MET A 249 -15.51 -12.83 0.78
C MET A 249 -14.19 -12.06 0.84
N SER A 250 -13.41 -12.11 -0.25
CA SER A 250 -12.17 -11.35 -0.37
C SER A 250 -12.43 -9.84 -0.37
N VAL A 251 -13.38 -9.34 -1.17
CA VAL A 251 -13.67 -7.89 -1.21
C VAL A 251 -14.30 -7.37 0.08
N PHE A 252 -15.13 -8.16 0.76
CA PHE A 252 -15.62 -7.80 2.10
C PHE A 252 -14.48 -7.74 3.13
N GLN A 253 -13.51 -8.67 3.06
CA GLN A 253 -12.33 -8.62 3.93
C GLN A 253 -11.46 -7.39 3.65
N ILE A 254 -11.31 -7.01 2.38
CA ILE A 254 -10.61 -5.79 1.98
C ILE A 254 -11.34 -4.56 2.55
N ALA A 255 -12.67 -4.48 2.48
CA ALA A 255 -13.44 -3.40 3.08
C ALA A 255 -13.17 -3.27 4.60
N LEU A 256 -13.16 -4.40 5.33
CA LEU A 256 -12.83 -4.43 6.76
C LEU A 256 -11.41 -3.96 7.08
N ASP A 257 -10.45 -4.26 6.20
CA ASP A 257 -9.05 -3.91 6.43
C ASP A 257 -8.72 -2.47 5.98
N LEU A 258 -9.56 -1.85 5.14
CA LEU A 258 -9.40 -0.49 4.62
C LEU A 258 -9.92 0.60 5.55
N THR A 259 -10.93 0.32 6.39
CA THR A 259 -11.59 1.36 7.18
C THR A 259 -11.90 0.93 8.61
N ASN A 260 -11.87 1.93 9.49
CA ASN A 260 -12.29 1.84 10.88
C ASN A 260 -13.71 2.40 11.11
N ILE A 261 -14.43 2.83 10.06
CA ILE A 261 -15.81 3.32 10.17
C ILE A 261 -16.73 2.17 10.62
N PRO A 262 -17.37 2.27 11.81
CA PRO A 262 -18.16 1.18 12.38
C PRO A 262 -19.26 0.66 11.45
N GLU A 263 -19.98 1.55 10.76
CA GLU A 263 -21.09 1.21 9.88
C GLU A 263 -20.63 0.34 8.70
N ILE A 264 -19.54 0.74 8.02
CA ILE A 264 -18.99 -0.03 6.90
C ILE A 264 -18.50 -1.41 7.36
N ARG A 265 -17.95 -1.48 8.58
CA ARG A 265 -17.41 -2.73 9.13
C ARG A 265 -18.51 -3.66 9.59
N ALA A 266 -19.55 -3.15 10.24
CA ALA A 266 -20.72 -3.93 10.64
C ALA A 266 -21.39 -4.54 9.40
N ASP A 267 -21.59 -3.73 8.36
CA ASP A 267 -22.15 -4.16 7.08
C ASP A 267 -21.29 -5.26 6.42
N ALA A 268 -19.97 -5.04 6.30
CA ALA A 268 -19.05 -6.04 5.75
C ALA A 268 -19.10 -7.38 6.52
N ARG A 269 -19.26 -7.33 7.86
CA ARG A 269 -19.38 -8.52 8.71
C ARG A 269 -20.71 -9.25 8.47
N LEU A 270 -21.82 -8.50 8.41
CA LEU A 270 -23.13 -9.07 8.09
C LEU A 270 -23.15 -9.75 6.72
N GLU A 271 -22.53 -9.13 5.71
CA GLU A 271 -22.48 -9.70 4.37
C GLU A 271 -21.63 -10.97 4.30
N ARG A 272 -20.49 -10.99 5.00
CA ARG A 272 -19.70 -12.21 5.18
C ARG A 272 -20.50 -13.32 5.86
N ALA A 273 -21.22 -12.99 6.93
CA ALA A 273 -22.06 -13.94 7.66
C ALA A 273 -23.18 -14.50 6.77
N THR A 274 -23.79 -13.66 5.95
CA THR A 274 -24.82 -14.03 4.97
C THR A 274 -24.25 -14.98 3.92
N VAL A 275 -23.05 -14.72 3.40
CA VAL A 275 -22.40 -15.63 2.44
C VAL A 275 -22.09 -16.99 3.09
N TYR A 276 -21.55 -16.99 4.32
CA TYR A 276 -21.25 -18.23 5.03
C TYR A 276 -22.50 -19.08 5.28
N SER A 277 -23.57 -18.47 5.79
CA SER A 277 -24.80 -19.17 6.14
C SER A 277 -25.57 -19.63 4.90
N ARG A 278 -25.87 -18.72 3.97
CA ARG A 278 -26.79 -18.99 2.86
C ARG A 278 -26.17 -19.80 1.73
N PHE A 279 -24.88 -19.59 1.46
CA PHE A 279 -24.26 -20.13 0.24
C PHE A 279 -23.19 -21.18 0.53
N LEU A 280 -22.47 -21.06 1.64
CA LEU A 280 -21.37 -21.97 1.98
C LEU A 280 -21.76 -23.03 3.02
N ASN A 281 -22.99 -22.96 3.57
CA ASN A 281 -23.49 -23.84 4.63
C ASN A 281 -22.50 -23.97 5.82
N ASN A 282 -21.80 -22.87 6.14
CA ASN A 282 -20.82 -22.81 7.21
C ASN A 282 -21.40 -22.02 8.39
N THR A 283 -22.26 -22.69 9.16
CA THR A 283 -22.99 -22.07 10.28
C THR A 283 -22.06 -21.53 11.36
N GLU A 284 -20.97 -22.23 11.66
CA GLU A 284 -20.00 -21.79 12.67
C GLU A 284 -19.34 -20.45 12.28
N ALA A 285 -18.87 -20.34 11.03
CA ALA A 285 -18.29 -19.09 10.54
C ALA A 285 -19.33 -17.96 10.46
N ALA A 286 -20.57 -18.27 10.04
CA ALA A 286 -21.66 -17.29 10.02
C ALA A 286 -21.98 -16.76 11.43
N LEU A 287 -22.15 -17.65 12.41
CA LEU A 287 -22.37 -17.28 13.81
C LEU A 287 -21.22 -16.43 14.34
N SER A 288 -19.97 -16.80 14.05
CA SER A 288 -18.81 -16.01 14.47
C SER A 288 -18.86 -14.57 13.93
N GLU A 289 -19.23 -14.37 12.66
CA GLU A 289 -19.33 -13.04 12.06
C GLU A 289 -20.50 -12.24 12.66
N TYR A 290 -21.68 -12.85 12.87
CA TYR A 290 -22.82 -12.20 13.51
C TYR A 290 -22.54 -11.81 14.96
N LEU A 291 -21.90 -12.68 15.75
CA LEU A 291 -21.54 -12.39 17.14
C LEU A 291 -20.57 -11.21 17.23
N ILE A 292 -19.61 -11.11 16.31
CA ILE A 292 -18.74 -9.92 16.21
C ILE A 292 -19.57 -8.65 16.01
N VAL A 293 -20.61 -8.68 15.17
CA VAL A 293 -21.50 -7.52 14.98
C VAL A 293 -22.23 -7.15 16.27
N ILE A 294 -22.79 -8.14 16.96
CA ILE A 294 -23.56 -7.95 18.19
C ILE A 294 -22.70 -7.36 19.31
N GLU A 295 -21.46 -7.85 19.44
CA GLU A 295 -20.53 -7.45 20.50
C GLU A 295 -19.84 -6.12 20.22
N GLN A 296 -19.36 -5.91 18.98
CA GLN A 296 -18.52 -4.75 18.65
C GLN A 296 -19.32 -3.53 18.20
N TYR A 297 -20.55 -3.71 17.70
CA TYR A 297 -21.37 -2.61 17.18
C TYR A 297 -22.75 -2.56 17.85
N PRO A 298 -22.81 -2.43 19.19
CA PRO A 298 -24.05 -2.59 19.96
C PRO A 298 -25.14 -1.54 19.65
N SER A 299 -24.75 -0.38 19.12
CA SER A 299 -25.63 0.76 18.85
C SER A 299 -26.05 0.89 17.38
N LEU A 300 -25.56 0.02 16.50
CA LEU A 300 -25.85 0.10 15.07
C LEU A 300 -27.05 -0.77 14.69
N PRO A 301 -27.86 -0.38 13.69
CA PRO A 301 -29.01 -1.17 13.20
C PRO A 301 -28.64 -2.61 12.80
N GLU A 302 -27.43 -2.80 12.29
CA GLU A 302 -26.87 -4.10 11.87
C GLU A 302 -26.91 -5.15 12.99
N ARG A 303 -26.89 -4.72 14.25
CA ARG A 303 -27.03 -5.61 15.41
C ARG A 303 -28.35 -6.34 15.44
N GLU A 304 -29.46 -5.66 15.13
CA GLU A 304 -30.79 -6.28 15.18
C GLU A 304 -30.90 -7.38 14.13
N SER A 305 -30.39 -7.13 12.93
CA SER A 305 -30.24 -8.13 11.87
C SER A 305 -29.38 -9.30 12.32
N ALA A 306 -28.24 -9.05 12.95
CA ALA A 306 -27.36 -10.10 13.45
C ALA A 306 -28.05 -10.98 14.51
N LEU A 307 -28.74 -10.38 15.49
CA LEU A 307 -29.49 -11.11 16.52
C LEU A 307 -30.57 -12.01 15.90
N TYR A 308 -31.33 -11.47 14.94
CA TYR A 308 -32.35 -12.24 14.23
C TYR A 308 -31.76 -13.47 13.52
N TYR A 309 -30.66 -13.29 12.77
CA TYR A 309 -30.03 -14.41 12.07
C TYR A 309 -29.37 -15.41 13.01
N VAL A 310 -28.78 -14.97 14.14
CA VAL A 310 -28.26 -15.87 15.17
C VAL A 310 -29.39 -16.74 15.74
N GLY A 311 -30.52 -16.16 16.12
CA GLY A 311 -31.67 -16.91 16.63
C GLY A 311 -32.19 -17.95 15.63
N MET A 312 -32.27 -17.58 14.35
CA MET A 312 -32.65 -18.51 13.27
C MET A 312 -31.66 -19.67 13.15
N LEU A 313 -30.37 -19.38 13.07
CA LEU A 313 -29.33 -20.40 12.94
C LEU A 313 -29.27 -21.34 14.16
N LEU A 314 -29.48 -20.81 15.37
CA LEU A 314 -29.50 -21.62 16.59
C LEU A 314 -30.76 -22.49 16.68
N SER A 315 -31.91 -21.98 16.23
CA SER A 315 -33.15 -22.75 16.11
C SER A 315 -32.98 -23.93 15.14
N ASP A 316 -32.34 -23.68 13.98
CA ASP A 316 -32.07 -24.73 12.99
C ASP A 316 -31.12 -25.83 13.52
N LEU A 317 -30.24 -25.48 14.48
CA LEU A 317 -29.36 -26.41 15.18
C LEU A 317 -30.01 -27.11 16.38
N GLY A 318 -31.27 -26.82 16.70
CA GLY A 318 -31.96 -27.35 17.88
C GLY A 318 -31.42 -26.81 19.21
N GLN A 319 -30.72 -25.67 19.19
CA GLN A 319 -30.17 -25.00 20.38
C GLN A 319 -31.08 -23.86 20.86
N ASN A 320 -32.38 -24.14 21.00
CA ASN A 320 -33.40 -23.13 21.35
C ASN A 320 -33.19 -22.47 22.72
N ASP A 321 -32.43 -23.10 23.62
CA ASP A 321 -32.11 -22.52 24.93
C ASP A 321 -31.04 -21.41 24.86
N ARG A 322 -30.41 -21.24 23.68
CA ARG A 322 -29.35 -20.26 23.40
C ARG A 322 -29.76 -19.19 22.38
N SER A 323 -30.96 -19.30 21.80
CA SER A 323 -31.50 -18.41 20.77
C SER A 323 -32.02 -17.09 21.33
#